data_AF-A0A395CVH3-F1
#
_entry.id   AF-A0A395CVH3-F1
#
_cell.length_a   1.000
_cell.length_b   1.000
_cell.length_c   1.000
_cell.angle_alpha   90.00
_cell.angle_beta   90.00
_cell.angle_gamma   90.00
#
_symmetry.space_group_name_H-M   'P 1'
#
loop_
_entity.id
_entity.type
_entity.pdbx_description
1 polymer ?
#
loop_
_entity_poly.entity_id
_entity_poly.type
_entity_poly.pdbx_seq_one_letter_code
_entity_poly.pdbx_strand_id
1 'polypeptide(L)'
;MAIDLAKVSVVELTPDERIEEAPASGAPPFVGGINIKDANLASPRGVNVSVEKMEPTAAAGVLLAKIVLAIMSAAIAILSLYLFVMDIYGSAEIGGLYNRILNPDRIGSELYMSGRIDKAIADMRIFEKDGKAPLSDEASKNVKAVIKLVDKLQSVPASQKNSIRQCDAPPPDVSRGASVKSCVAAMESLRDAAVEASMGPANAQIVADYAAKLSEQRQSFHNFWIQAAQLILLNLLLPLLTALFGYVFGTQRNNANGQRS
;
A
#
# COMPACT_ATOMS: atom_id res chain seq x y z
N MET A 1 -33.13 -16.29 10.39
CA MET A 1 -32.72 -14.87 10.39
C MET A 1 -32.39 -14.54 8.94
N ALA A 2 -33.37 -14.00 8.21
CA ALA A 2 -33.23 -13.72 6.78
C ALA A 2 -32.64 -12.31 6.63
N ILE A 3 -31.50 -12.21 5.94
CA ILE A 3 -30.89 -10.93 5.60
C ILE A 3 -31.67 -10.38 4.39
N ASP A 4 -32.35 -9.27 4.61
CA ASP A 4 -33.11 -8.55 3.59
C ASP A 4 -32.14 -7.81 2.66
N LEU A 5 -31.85 -8.42 1.51
CA LEU A 5 -30.96 -7.90 0.47
C LEU A 5 -31.58 -6.75 -0.34
N ALA A 6 -32.85 -6.39 -0.09
CA ALA A 6 -33.52 -5.28 -0.81
C ALA A 6 -33.08 -3.88 -0.34
N LYS A 7 -32.22 -3.78 0.69
CA LYS A 7 -31.66 -2.51 1.19
C LYS A 7 -30.20 -2.25 0.82
N VAL A 8 -29.59 -3.08 -0.03
CA VAL A 8 -28.29 -2.74 -0.60
C VAL A 8 -28.52 -1.70 -1.69
N SER A 9 -28.64 -0.45 -1.28
CA SER A 9 -28.63 0.71 -2.17
C SER A 9 -27.30 0.70 -2.91
N VAL A 10 -27.36 0.34 -4.18
CA VAL A 10 -26.30 0.59 -5.15
C VAL A 10 -26.04 2.09 -5.11
N VAL A 11 -24.91 2.50 -4.54
CA VAL A 11 -24.42 3.86 -4.67
C VAL A 11 -23.98 3.99 -6.13
N GLU A 12 -24.92 4.44 -6.97
CA GLU A 12 -24.61 4.94 -8.30
C GLU A 12 -23.68 6.15 -8.12
N LEU A 13 -22.39 5.92 -8.33
CA LEU A 13 -21.41 6.99 -8.47
C LEU A 13 -21.73 7.72 -9.77
N THR A 14 -22.61 8.71 -9.70
CA THR A 14 -22.84 9.69 -10.75
C THR A 14 -21.51 10.38 -11.06
N PRO A 15 -20.97 10.28 -12.29
CA PRO A 15 -19.76 10.99 -12.69
C PRO A 15 -20.16 12.43 -13.05
N ASP A 16 -20.49 13.24 -12.05
CA ASP A 16 -20.80 14.66 -12.29
C ASP A 16 -20.35 15.56 -11.15
N GLU A 17 -19.18 15.26 -10.57
CA GLU A 17 -18.38 16.28 -9.90
C GLU A 17 -17.34 16.78 -10.90
N ARG A 18 -17.84 17.63 -11.81
CA ARG A 18 -17.02 18.56 -12.58
C ARG A 18 -16.26 19.38 -11.54
N ILE A 19 -15.00 19.03 -11.30
CA ILE A 19 -14.07 19.79 -10.49
C ILE A 19 -14.05 21.21 -11.07
N GLU A 20 -14.75 22.12 -10.41
CA GLU A 20 -14.57 23.56 -10.59
C GLU A 20 -13.10 23.83 -10.28
N GLU A 21 -12.31 24.07 -11.34
CA GLU A 21 -10.98 24.62 -11.21
C GLU A 21 -11.09 25.92 -10.42
N ALA A 22 -10.74 25.85 -9.14
CA ALA A 22 -10.56 27.02 -8.31
C ALA A 22 -9.60 27.97 -9.06
N PRO A 23 -9.97 29.26 -9.21
CA PRO A 23 -9.11 30.22 -9.90
C PRO A 23 -7.76 30.23 -9.19
N ALA A 24 -6.69 30.09 -9.98
CA ALA A 24 -5.31 30.12 -9.55
C ALA A 24 -5.09 31.21 -8.49
N SER A 25 -5.08 30.76 -7.24
CA SER A 25 -4.81 31.59 -6.07
C SER A 25 -3.44 32.21 -6.28
N GLY A 26 -3.44 33.54 -6.41
CA GLY A 26 -2.25 34.33 -6.65
C GLY A 26 -1.16 33.92 -5.67
N ALA A 27 -0.06 33.40 -6.24
CA ALA A 27 1.16 33.22 -5.49
C ALA A 27 1.49 34.55 -4.79
N PRO A 28 1.70 34.56 -3.46
CA PRO A 28 2.10 35.77 -2.78
C PRO A 28 3.37 36.32 -3.44
N PRO A 29 3.50 37.64 -3.61
CA PRO A 29 4.67 38.25 -4.21
C PRO A 29 5.90 37.74 -3.46
N PHE A 30 6.81 37.11 -4.20
CA PHE A 30 8.08 36.62 -3.72
C PHE A 30 8.87 37.83 -3.18
N VAL A 31 8.80 38.04 -1.86
CA VAL A 31 9.53 39.11 -1.18
C VAL A 31 11.01 38.77 -1.30
N GLY A 32 11.70 39.59 -2.11
CA GLY A 32 13.15 39.79 -2.17
C GLY A 32 14.02 38.64 -1.68
N GLY A 33 14.63 37.91 -2.63
CA GLY A 33 15.80 37.10 -2.32
C GLY A 33 16.84 37.96 -1.60
N ILE A 34 17.05 37.67 -0.32
CA ILE A 34 18.13 38.24 0.47
C ILE A 34 19.41 37.79 -0.24
N ASN A 35 20.05 38.72 -0.93
CA ASN A 35 21.31 38.49 -1.63
C ASN A 35 22.41 38.44 -0.58
N ILE A 36 22.59 37.29 0.06
CA ILE A 36 23.64 37.05 1.04
C ILE A 36 24.96 36.80 0.28
N LYS A 37 25.45 37.81 -0.43
CA LYS A 37 26.76 37.76 -1.10
C LYS A 37 27.93 38.08 -0.17
N ASP A 38 27.65 38.54 1.05
CA ASP A 38 28.66 38.93 2.04
C ASP A 38 28.49 38.24 3.41
N ALA A 39 27.75 37.13 3.51
CA ALA A 39 27.95 36.23 4.65
C ALA A 39 29.29 35.51 4.44
N ASN A 40 30.37 36.22 4.75
CA ASN A 40 31.58 35.57 5.22
C ASN A 40 31.13 34.54 6.25
N LEU A 41 31.23 33.25 5.90
CA LEU A 41 31.12 32.16 6.84
C LEU A 41 32.21 32.41 7.86
N ALA A 42 31.86 33.15 8.92
CA ALA A 42 32.61 33.19 10.14
C ALA A 42 32.56 31.75 10.63
N SER A 43 33.55 30.97 10.22
CA SER A 43 33.79 29.63 10.74
C SER A 43 33.78 29.84 12.26
N PRO A 44 32.78 29.29 12.98
CA PRO A 44 32.68 29.53 14.41
C PRO A 44 34.02 29.09 14.95
N ARG A 45 34.80 30.04 15.48
CA ARG A 45 36.07 29.70 16.13
C ARG A 45 35.69 28.67 17.16
N GLY A 46 36.12 27.42 16.94
CA GLY A 46 35.94 26.34 17.88
C GLY A 46 36.64 26.79 19.15
N VAL A 47 35.90 27.42 20.05
CA VAL A 47 36.40 27.72 21.37
C VAL A 47 36.53 26.34 21.99
N ASN A 48 37.75 25.81 21.99
CA ASN A 48 38.11 24.64 22.78
C ASN A 48 38.00 25.08 24.24
N VAL A 49 36.78 25.08 24.77
CA VAL A 49 36.51 25.29 26.19
C VAL A 49 36.99 24.01 26.86
N SER A 50 38.25 24.01 27.31
CA SER A 50 38.78 22.91 28.10
C SER A 50 37.95 22.81 29.38
N VAL A 51 37.23 21.70 29.54
CA VAL A 51 36.25 21.45 30.62
C VAL A 51 36.91 21.37 32.01
N GLU A 52 38.24 21.36 32.04
CA GLU A 52 39.06 21.11 33.24
C GLU A 52 39.03 22.23 34.29
N LYS A 53 38.48 23.41 33.96
CA LYS A 53 38.36 24.55 34.91
C LYS A 53 36.99 25.21 34.94
N MET A 54 35.91 24.42 34.92
CA MET A 54 34.57 24.97 35.17
C MET A 54 34.26 25.03 36.67
N GLU A 55 33.60 26.10 37.09
CA GLU A 55 33.03 26.25 38.43
C GLU A 55 32.09 25.05 38.73
N PRO A 56 32.14 24.45 39.94
CA PRO A 56 31.45 23.19 40.25
C PRO A 56 29.93 23.22 40.01
N THR A 57 29.32 24.40 40.04
CA THR A 57 27.90 24.66 39.75
C THR A 57 27.57 24.49 38.26
N ALA A 58 28.44 24.95 37.36
CA ALA A 58 28.27 24.78 35.92
C ALA A 58 28.44 23.31 35.49
N ALA A 59 29.36 22.59 36.14
CA ALA A 59 29.58 21.16 35.90
C ALA A 59 28.34 20.31 36.24
N ALA A 60 27.60 20.65 37.30
CA ALA A 60 26.37 19.95 37.69
C ALA A 60 25.27 20.09 36.63
N GLY A 61 25.12 21.26 36.01
CA GLY A 61 24.14 21.50 34.95
C GLY A 61 24.42 20.67 33.68
N VAL A 62 25.70 20.59 33.26
CA VAL A 62 26.12 19.79 32.12
C VAL A 62 25.92 18.29 32.37
N LEU A 63 26.17 17.83 33.60
CA LEU A 63 25.98 16.44 33.98
C LEU A 63 24.50 16.05 33.96
N LEU A 64 23.61 16.89 34.49
CA LEU A 64 22.16 16.68 34.41
C LEU A 64 21.68 16.65 32.95
N ALA A 65 22.13 17.60 32.12
CA ALA A 65 21.78 17.64 30.70
C ALA A 65 22.20 16.36 29.98
N LYS A 66 23.41 15.85 30.22
CA LYS A 66 23.88 14.57 29.67
C LYS A 66 22.99 13.39 30.06
N ILE A 67 22.57 13.30 31.33
CA ILE A 67 21.70 12.22 31.82
C ILE A 67 20.34 12.30 31.12
N VAL A 68 19.73 13.48 31.06
CA VAL A 68 18.43 13.66 30.40
C VAL A 68 18.51 13.31 28.91
N LEU A 69 19.57 13.72 28.22
CA LEU A 69 19.80 13.40 26.81
C LEU A 69 19.97 11.89 26.59
N ALA A 70 20.66 11.20 27.50
CA ALA A 70 20.83 9.75 27.45
C ALA A 70 19.50 9.01 27.65
N ILE A 71 18.69 9.42 28.63
CA ILE A 71 17.35 8.84 28.87
C ILE A 71 16.45 9.05 27.64
N MET A 72 16.47 10.26 27.07
CA MET A 72 15.74 10.60 25.85
C MET A 72 16.16 9.73 24.66
N SER A 73 17.46 9.60 24.42
CA SER A 73 17.99 8.77 23.35
C SER A 73 17.56 7.31 23.52
N ALA A 74 17.61 6.78 24.74
CA ALA A 74 17.16 5.43 25.03
C ALA A 74 15.65 5.26 24.81
N ALA A 75 14.83 6.22 25.26
CA ALA A 75 13.38 6.19 25.05
C ALA A 75 13.00 6.20 23.56
N ILE A 76 13.66 7.04 22.76
CA ILE A 76 13.46 7.08 21.30
C ILE A 76 13.86 5.75 20.67
N ALA A 77 15.00 5.18 21.05
CA ALA A 77 15.47 3.89 20.51
C ALA A 77 14.48 2.75 20.84
N ILE A 78 13.96 2.69 22.06
CA ILE A 78 12.95 1.71 22.48
C ILE A 78 11.65 1.90 21.68
N LEU A 79 11.20 3.14 21.50
CA LEU A 79 9.99 3.43 20.74
C LEU A 79 10.16 3.05 19.27
N SER A 80 11.30 3.37 18.65
CA SER A 80 11.63 2.96 17.28
C SER A 80 11.64 1.43 17.13
N LEU A 81 12.24 0.72 18.10
CA LEU A 81 12.24 -0.75 18.10
C LEU A 81 10.82 -1.30 18.22
N TYR A 82 10.01 -0.75 19.11
CA TYR A 82 8.60 -1.15 19.27
C TYR A 82 7.81 -0.99 17.97
N LEU A 83 7.97 0.15 17.29
CA LEU A 83 7.31 0.42 16.02
C LEU A 83 7.78 -0.54 14.92
N PHE A 84 9.08 -0.81 14.85
CA PHE A 84 9.64 -1.78 13.92
C PHE A 84 9.08 -3.18 14.15
N VAL A 85 8.95 -3.59 15.41
CA VAL A 85 8.36 -4.88 15.79
C VAL A 85 6.88 -4.93 15.39
N MET A 86 6.09 -3.89 15.68
CA MET A 86 4.69 -3.80 15.27
C MET A 86 4.51 -3.84 13.76
N ASP A 87 5.39 -3.21 12.99
CA ASP A 87 5.34 -3.22 11.52
C ASP A 87 5.67 -4.61 10.96
N ILE A 88 6.63 -5.33 11.56
CA ILE A 88 6.92 -6.73 11.23
C ILE A 88 5.74 -7.64 11.58
N TYR A 89 5.15 -7.51 12.77
CA TYR A 89 4.00 -8.35 13.15
C TYR A 89 2.77 -8.05 12.28
N GLY A 90 2.50 -6.78 11.99
CA GLY A 90 1.41 -6.36 11.10
C GLY A 90 1.61 -6.89 9.68
N SER A 91 2.82 -6.79 9.14
CA SER A 91 3.13 -7.34 7.80
C SER A 91 3.07 -8.86 7.75
N ALA A 92 3.42 -9.57 8.83
CA ALA A 92 3.29 -11.02 8.91
C ALA A 92 1.82 -11.48 8.93
N GLU A 93 0.96 -10.79 9.68
CA GLU A 93 -0.48 -11.10 9.71
C GLU A 93 -1.16 -10.78 8.38
N ILE A 94 -0.82 -9.64 7.77
CA ILE A 94 -1.24 -9.30 6.40
C ILE A 94 -0.73 -10.37 5.44
N GLY A 95 0.54 -10.81 5.54
CA GLY A 95 1.11 -11.86 4.70
C GLY A 95 0.39 -13.21 4.83
N GLY A 96 -0.10 -13.56 6.03
CA GLY A 96 -0.92 -14.75 6.25
C GLY A 96 -2.30 -14.67 5.59
N LEU A 97 -2.94 -13.51 5.66
CA LEU A 97 -4.20 -13.22 4.97
C LEU A 97 -4.02 -13.09 3.46
N TYR A 98 -2.92 -12.48 3.02
CA TYR A 98 -2.50 -12.40 1.62
C TYR A 98 -2.28 -13.82 1.09
N ASN A 99 -1.56 -14.70 1.78
CA ASN A 99 -1.41 -16.10 1.37
C ASN A 99 -2.73 -16.90 1.40
N ARG A 100 -3.74 -16.51 2.18
CA ARG A 100 -5.08 -17.12 2.11
C ARG A 100 -5.93 -16.61 0.95
N ILE A 101 -5.84 -15.31 0.65
CA ILE A 101 -6.62 -14.66 -0.43
C ILE A 101 -5.94 -14.91 -1.78
N LEU A 102 -4.64 -14.65 -1.87
CA LEU A 102 -3.73 -14.96 -2.98
C LEU A 102 -3.11 -16.35 -2.89
N ASN A 103 -3.78 -17.30 -2.25
CA ASN A 103 -3.35 -18.69 -2.34
C ASN A 103 -3.22 -19.00 -3.85
N PRO A 104 -2.01 -19.29 -4.36
CA PRO A 104 -1.76 -19.37 -5.81
C PRO A 104 -2.63 -20.44 -6.47
N ASP A 105 -3.16 -21.38 -5.69
CA ASP A 105 -4.14 -22.38 -6.12
C ASP A 105 -5.51 -21.80 -6.52
N ARG A 106 -5.87 -20.58 -6.10
CA ARG A 106 -7.15 -19.94 -6.47
C ARG A 106 -6.94 -18.78 -7.45
N ILE A 107 -6.24 -17.71 -7.04
CA ILE A 107 -6.02 -16.53 -7.90
C ILE A 107 -4.97 -16.81 -8.99
N GLY A 108 -3.90 -17.54 -8.66
CA GLY A 108 -2.92 -17.98 -9.65
C GLY A 108 -3.55 -18.94 -10.65
N SER A 109 -4.43 -19.85 -10.21
CA SER A 109 -5.19 -20.71 -11.12
C SER A 109 -6.16 -19.93 -12.02
N GLU A 110 -6.79 -18.84 -11.55
CA GLU A 110 -7.73 -18.04 -12.34
C GLU A 110 -7.03 -17.14 -13.38
N LEU A 111 -5.92 -16.49 -13.01
CA LEU A 111 -5.07 -15.76 -13.96
C LEU A 111 -4.40 -16.71 -14.96
N TYR A 112 -3.93 -17.87 -14.50
CA TYR A 112 -3.39 -18.93 -15.37
C TYR A 112 -4.47 -19.53 -16.28
N MET A 113 -5.71 -19.63 -15.80
CA MET A 113 -6.87 -20.04 -16.58
C MET A 113 -7.21 -19.01 -17.65
N SER A 114 -7.26 -17.72 -17.32
CA SER A 114 -7.52 -16.67 -18.31
C SER A 114 -6.52 -16.74 -19.46
N GLY A 115 -5.21 -16.82 -19.15
CA GLY A 115 -4.18 -16.92 -20.18
C GLY A 115 -4.29 -18.17 -21.06
N ARG A 116 -4.68 -19.33 -20.49
CA ARG A 116 -4.89 -20.56 -21.27
C ARG A 116 -6.17 -20.55 -22.08
N ILE A 117 -7.25 -19.98 -21.57
CA ILE A 117 -8.52 -19.80 -22.30
C ILE A 117 -8.28 -18.84 -23.48
N ASP A 118 -7.61 -17.71 -23.26
CA ASP A 118 -7.26 -16.76 -24.32
C ASP A 118 -6.39 -17.41 -25.41
N LYS A 119 -5.39 -18.21 -25.01
CA LYS A 119 -4.56 -18.96 -25.97
C LYS A 119 -5.36 -20.00 -26.75
N ALA A 120 -6.23 -20.77 -26.07
CA ALA A 120 -7.10 -21.76 -26.72
C ALA A 120 -8.09 -21.12 -27.70
N ILE A 121 -8.68 -19.97 -27.35
CA ILE A 121 -9.55 -19.19 -28.23
C ILE A 121 -8.76 -18.69 -29.45
N ALA A 122 -7.56 -18.15 -29.24
CA ALA A 122 -6.70 -17.67 -30.32
C ALA A 122 -6.32 -18.80 -31.30
N ASP A 123 -5.90 -19.95 -30.77
CA ASP A 123 -5.55 -21.13 -31.55
C ASP A 123 -6.76 -21.65 -32.36
N MET A 124 -7.96 -21.66 -31.77
CA MET A 124 -9.18 -22.08 -32.47
C MET A 124 -9.65 -21.09 -33.54
N ARG A 125 -9.44 -19.78 -33.34
CA ARG A 125 -9.69 -18.77 -34.38
C ARG A 125 -8.73 -18.88 -35.56
N ILE A 126 -7.49 -19.29 -35.33
CA ILE A 126 -6.54 -19.60 -36.41
C ILE A 126 -7.05 -20.82 -37.20
N PHE A 127 -7.45 -21.88 -36.50
CA PHE A 127 -8.02 -23.08 -37.12
C PHE A 127 -9.31 -22.80 -37.91
N GLU A 128 -10.18 -21.92 -37.41
CA GLU A 128 -11.39 -21.46 -38.12
C GLU A 128 -11.05 -20.85 -39.48
N LYS A 129 -9.96 -20.06 -39.57
CA LYS A 129 -9.52 -19.40 -40.80
C LYS A 129 -8.88 -20.37 -41.79
N ASP A 130 -8.08 -21.31 -41.32
CA ASP A 130 -7.31 -22.21 -42.19
C ASP A 130 -8.13 -23.40 -42.72
N GLY A 131 -9.22 -23.78 -42.02
CA GLY A 131 -10.29 -24.68 -42.49
C GLY A 131 -9.93 -26.14 -42.80
N LYS A 132 -8.63 -26.45 -43.01
CA LYS A 132 -8.14 -27.78 -43.44
C LYS A 132 -6.99 -28.32 -42.60
N ALA A 133 -6.19 -27.45 -41.98
CA ALA A 133 -5.10 -27.88 -41.11
C ALA A 133 -5.68 -28.59 -39.86
N PRO A 134 -5.09 -29.68 -39.36
CA PRO A 134 -5.45 -30.24 -38.06
C PRO A 134 -5.08 -29.27 -36.93
N LEU A 135 -5.78 -29.39 -35.79
CA LEU A 135 -5.48 -28.58 -34.61
C LEU A 135 -4.05 -28.92 -34.16
N SER A 136 -3.24 -27.92 -33.82
CA SER A 136 -1.88 -28.20 -33.33
C SER A 136 -1.93 -29.02 -32.03
N ASP A 137 -0.92 -29.87 -31.80
CA ASP A 137 -0.84 -30.67 -30.56
C ASP A 137 -0.89 -29.78 -29.31
N GLU A 138 -0.33 -28.57 -29.39
CA GLU A 138 -0.34 -27.58 -28.32
C GLU A 138 -1.75 -27.01 -28.09
N ALA A 139 -2.48 -26.69 -29.16
CA ALA A 139 -3.87 -26.23 -29.07
C ALA A 139 -4.77 -27.32 -28.46
N SER A 140 -4.64 -28.58 -28.89
CA SER A 140 -5.38 -29.70 -28.29
C SER A 140 -5.06 -29.85 -26.80
N LYS A 141 -3.78 -29.71 -26.41
CA LYS A 141 -3.36 -29.76 -25.01
C LYS A 141 -3.96 -28.61 -24.19
N ASN A 142 -4.07 -27.41 -24.75
CA ASN A 142 -4.68 -26.25 -24.10
C ASN A 142 -6.20 -26.46 -23.92
N VAL A 143 -6.90 -26.91 -24.95
CA VAL A 143 -8.35 -27.23 -24.90
C VAL A 143 -8.65 -28.31 -23.86
N LYS A 144 -7.89 -29.41 -23.84
CA LYS A 144 -8.03 -30.48 -22.82
C LYS A 144 -7.82 -29.98 -21.40
N ALA A 145 -6.87 -29.06 -21.21
CA ALA A 145 -6.63 -28.48 -19.90
C ALA A 145 -7.81 -27.62 -19.44
N VAL A 146 -8.38 -26.81 -20.33
CA VAL A 146 -9.59 -26.00 -20.05
C VAL A 146 -10.77 -26.92 -19.72
N ILE A 147 -11.01 -27.99 -20.49
CA ILE A 147 -12.07 -28.99 -20.20
C ILE A 147 -11.90 -29.59 -18.81
N LYS A 148 -10.69 -30.04 -18.47
CA LYS A 148 -10.39 -30.65 -17.16
C LYS A 148 -10.62 -29.68 -15.99
N LEU A 149 -10.43 -28.38 -16.21
CA LEU A 149 -10.70 -27.34 -15.22
C LEU A 149 -12.19 -27.05 -15.11
N VAL A 150 -12.87 -26.86 -16.23
CA VAL A 150 -14.33 -26.65 -16.30
C VAL A 150 -15.09 -27.80 -15.64
N ASP A 151 -14.61 -29.04 -15.79
CA ASP A 151 -15.21 -30.20 -15.14
C ASP A 151 -15.19 -30.11 -13.61
N LYS A 152 -14.13 -29.55 -13.03
CA LYS A 152 -13.97 -29.36 -11.58
C LYS A 152 -14.82 -28.22 -11.02
N LEU A 153 -15.20 -27.25 -11.85
CA LEU A 153 -16.01 -26.11 -11.43
C LEU A 153 -17.48 -26.53 -11.30
N GLN A 154 -18.02 -26.54 -10.07
CA GLN A 154 -19.42 -26.89 -9.83
C GLN A 154 -20.40 -25.81 -10.29
N SER A 155 -19.92 -24.56 -10.41
CA SER A 155 -20.73 -23.40 -10.83
C SER A 155 -21.05 -23.38 -12.32
N VAL A 156 -20.34 -24.16 -13.15
CA VAL A 156 -20.56 -24.17 -14.61
C VAL A 156 -21.74 -25.12 -14.95
N PRO A 157 -22.80 -24.64 -15.64
CA PRO A 157 -23.92 -25.47 -16.05
C PRO A 157 -23.49 -26.67 -16.90
N ALA A 158 -24.14 -27.83 -16.72
CA ALA A 158 -23.82 -29.05 -17.45
C ALA A 158 -23.91 -28.89 -18.97
N SER A 159 -24.83 -28.07 -19.47
CA SER A 159 -24.95 -27.73 -20.89
C SER A 159 -23.67 -27.07 -21.43
N GLN A 160 -23.10 -26.13 -20.68
CA GLN A 160 -21.89 -25.41 -21.05
C GLN A 160 -20.66 -26.33 -20.99
N LYS A 161 -20.59 -27.21 -19.99
CA LYS A 161 -19.56 -28.27 -19.92
C LYS A 161 -19.61 -29.18 -21.14
N ASN A 162 -20.81 -29.58 -21.57
CA ASN A 162 -20.98 -30.43 -22.75
C ASN A 162 -20.56 -29.71 -24.04
N SER A 163 -20.90 -28.42 -24.20
CA SER A 163 -20.45 -27.62 -25.34
C SER A 163 -18.92 -27.49 -25.38
N ILE A 164 -18.27 -27.29 -24.24
CA ILE A 164 -16.80 -27.18 -24.16
C ILE A 164 -16.12 -28.54 -24.39
N ARG A 165 -16.74 -29.66 -23.99
CA ARG A 165 -16.22 -31.01 -24.27
C ARG A 165 -16.24 -31.37 -25.76
N GLN A 166 -17.20 -30.85 -26.52
CA GLN A 166 -17.26 -31.06 -27.97
C GLN A 166 -16.09 -30.38 -28.72
N CYS A 167 -15.36 -29.49 -28.07
CA CYS A 167 -14.19 -28.82 -28.61
C CYS A 167 -12.95 -29.72 -28.74
N ASP A 168 -12.87 -30.83 -28.02
CA ASP A 168 -11.66 -31.67 -27.99
C ASP A 168 -11.43 -32.43 -29.31
N ALA A 169 -12.52 -32.73 -30.02
CA ALA A 169 -12.49 -33.49 -31.26
C ALA A 169 -13.56 -32.96 -32.23
N PRO A 170 -13.32 -31.81 -32.88
CA PRO A 170 -14.27 -31.29 -33.86
C PRO A 170 -14.46 -32.29 -35.01
N PRO A 171 -15.69 -32.46 -35.53
CA PRO A 171 -15.96 -33.41 -36.59
C PRO A 171 -15.09 -33.12 -37.84
N PRO A 172 -14.71 -34.14 -38.62
CA PRO A 172 -13.82 -33.97 -39.76
C PRO A 172 -14.48 -33.40 -41.02
N ASP A 173 -15.79 -33.21 -41.02
CA ASP A 173 -16.58 -32.88 -42.19
C ASP A 173 -16.85 -31.36 -42.35
N VAL A 174 -17.73 -31.00 -43.28
CA VAL A 174 -18.14 -29.61 -43.55
C VAL A 174 -18.78 -28.91 -42.35
N SER A 175 -19.20 -29.63 -41.31
CA SER A 175 -19.74 -29.05 -40.08
C SER A 175 -18.66 -28.55 -39.11
N ARG A 176 -17.38 -28.87 -39.39
CA ARG A 176 -16.22 -28.48 -38.59
C ARG A 176 -16.17 -26.99 -38.29
N GLY A 177 -16.37 -26.13 -39.29
CA GLY A 177 -16.32 -24.67 -39.10
C GLY A 177 -17.40 -24.17 -38.15
N ALA A 178 -18.63 -24.69 -38.28
CA ALA A 178 -19.74 -24.36 -37.38
C ALA A 178 -19.50 -24.86 -35.95
N SER A 179 -18.92 -26.06 -35.80
CA SER A 179 -18.57 -26.63 -34.50
C SER A 179 -17.48 -25.82 -33.79
N VAL A 180 -16.42 -25.43 -34.51
CA VAL A 180 -15.33 -24.59 -33.96
C VAL A 180 -15.87 -23.22 -33.55
N LYS A 181 -16.69 -22.60 -34.38
CA LYS A 181 -17.33 -21.31 -34.06
C LYS A 181 -18.19 -21.40 -32.80
N SER A 182 -18.99 -22.46 -32.67
CA SER A 182 -19.78 -22.69 -31.45
C SER A 182 -18.90 -22.92 -30.22
N CYS A 183 -17.77 -23.59 -30.39
CA CYS A 183 -16.81 -23.83 -29.33
C CYS A 183 -16.12 -22.54 -28.85
N VAL A 184 -15.66 -21.70 -29.79
CA VAL A 184 -15.08 -20.37 -29.50
C VAL A 184 -16.07 -19.53 -28.71
N ALA A 185 -17.33 -19.47 -29.14
CA ALA A 185 -18.38 -18.74 -28.41
C ALA A 185 -18.62 -19.29 -26.99
N ALA A 186 -18.57 -20.62 -26.80
CA ALA A 186 -18.70 -21.23 -25.48
C ALA A 186 -17.53 -20.89 -24.55
N MET A 187 -16.30 -20.85 -25.07
CA MET A 187 -15.11 -20.46 -24.31
C MET A 187 -15.09 -18.96 -23.97
N GLU A 188 -15.54 -18.10 -24.89
CA GLU A 188 -15.69 -16.65 -24.64
C GLU A 188 -16.73 -16.39 -23.55
N SER A 189 -17.88 -17.04 -23.61
CA SER A 189 -18.90 -16.94 -22.56
C SER A 189 -18.38 -17.41 -21.19
N LEU A 190 -17.56 -18.47 -21.16
CA LEU A 190 -16.92 -18.92 -19.92
C LEU A 190 -15.90 -17.89 -19.41
N ARG A 191 -15.11 -17.28 -20.29
CA ARG A 191 -14.15 -16.23 -19.96
C ARG A 191 -14.87 -15.03 -19.34
N ASP A 192 -15.93 -14.55 -19.98
CA ASP A 192 -16.69 -13.39 -19.50
C ASP A 192 -17.32 -13.68 -18.14
N ALA A 193 -17.90 -14.86 -17.94
CA ALA A 193 -18.44 -15.29 -16.66
C ALA A 193 -17.36 -15.42 -15.56
N ALA A 194 -16.15 -15.88 -15.92
CA ALA A 194 -15.03 -15.94 -14.99
C ALA A 194 -14.52 -14.55 -14.61
N VAL A 195 -14.41 -13.62 -15.57
CA VAL A 195 -14.04 -12.23 -15.31
C VAL A 195 -15.08 -11.56 -14.42
N GLU A 196 -16.37 -11.71 -14.74
CA GLU A 196 -17.46 -11.17 -13.93
C GLU A 196 -17.48 -11.75 -12.51
N ALA A 197 -17.26 -13.06 -12.35
CA ALA A 197 -17.15 -13.69 -11.03
C ALA A 197 -15.92 -13.19 -10.25
N SER A 198 -14.79 -12.94 -10.92
CA SER A 198 -13.57 -12.41 -10.30
C SER A 198 -13.74 -10.95 -9.86
N MET A 199 -14.47 -10.15 -10.64
CA MET A 199 -14.80 -8.75 -10.37
C MET A 199 -16.08 -8.56 -9.56
N GLY A 200 -16.74 -9.66 -9.17
CA GLY A 200 -18.03 -9.62 -8.51
C GLY A 200 -18.02 -8.77 -7.25
N PRO A 201 -19.17 -8.16 -6.89
CA PRO A 201 -19.28 -7.22 -5.77
C PRO A 201 -18.84 -7.81 -4.44
N ALA A 202 -18.88 -9.14 -4.28
CA ALA A 202 -18.37 -9.82 -3.09
C ALA A 202 -16.85 -9.64 -2.90
N ASN A 203 -16.05 -9.71 -3.97
CA ASN A 203 -14.60 -9.49 -3.87
C ASN A 203 -14.29 -8.00 -3.68
N ALA A 204 -15.05 -7.13 -4.36
CA ALA A 204 -14.92 -5.68 -4.19
C ALA A 204 -15.28 -5.22 -2.77
N GLN A 205 -16.33 -5.78 -2.16
CA GLN A 205 -16.71 -5.51 -0.77
C GLN A 205 -15.64 -5.97 0.21
N ILE A 206 -15.07 -7.16 0.01
CA ILE A 206 -13.98 -7.65 0.86
C ILE A 206 -12.79 -6.68 0.80
N VAL A 207 -12.37 -6.26 -0.39
CA VAL A 207 -11.27 -5.29 -0.55
C VAL A 207 -11.63 -3.94 0.07
N ALA A 208 -12.86 -3.45 -0.10
CA ALA A 208 -13.33 -2.19 0.48
C ALA A 208 -13.34 -2.23 2.02
N ASP A 209 -13.83 -3.32 2.62
CA ASP A 209 -13.85 -3.52 4.08
C ASP A 209 -12.43 -3.56 4.65
N TYR A 210 -11.48 -4.18 3.93
CA TYR A 210 -10.07 -4.15 4.34
C TYR A 210 -9.46 -2.76 4.21
N ALA A 211 -9.74 -2.03 3.14
CA ALA A 211 -9.28 -0.66 2.96
C ALA A 211 -9.82 0.26 4.06
N ALA A 212 -11.10 0.09 4.44
CA ALA A 212 -11.73 0.83 5.53
C ALA A 212 -11.06 0.55 6.88
N LYS A 213 -10.83 -0.73 7.23
CA LYS A 213 -10.12 -1.11 8.47
C LYS A 213 -8.68 -0.60 8.50
N LEU A 214 -7.99 -0.61 7.36
CA LEU A 214 -6.63 -0.10 7.26
C LEU A 214 -6.60 1.43 7.44
N SER A 215 -7.59 2.14 6.89
CA SER A 215 -7.77 3.57 7.09
C SER A 215 -8.01 3.91 8.57
N GLU A 216 -8.89 3.16 9.23
CA GLU A 216 -9.18 3.32 10.66
C GLU A 216 -7.94 3.08 11.53
N GLN A 217 -7.17 2.02 11.26
CA GLN A 217 -5.89 1.78 11.95
C GLN A 217 -4.91 2.93 11.77
N ARG A 218 -4.72 3.43 10.55
CA ARG A 218 -3.82 4.58 10.29
C ARG A 218 -4.25 5.82 11.07
N GLN A 219 -5.55 6.08 11.12
CA GLN A 219 -6.07 7.24 11.85
C GLN A 219 -5.86 7.12 13.35
N SER A 220 -6.05 5.92 13.92
CA SER A 220 -5.76 5.64 15.33
C SER A 220 -4.28 5.83 15.66
N PHE A 221 -3.38 5.38 14.77
CA PHE A 221 -1.94 5.51 14.92
C PHE A 221 -1.47 6.97 14.83
N HIS A 222 -2.04 7.74 13.91
CA HIS A 222 -1.73 9.16 13.76
C HIS A 222 -2.15 9.95 15.01
N ASN A 223 -3.34 9.67 15.55
CA ASN A 223 -3.81 10.30 16.78
C ASN A 223 -2.93 9.95 17.99
N PHE A 224 -2.51 8.69 18.10
CA PHE A 224 -1.55 8.25 19.12
C PHE A 224 -0.23 9.02 19.01
N TRP A 225 0.32 9.18 17.80
CA TRP A 225 1.57 9.91 17.58
C TRP A 225 1.47 11.39 17.94
N ILE A 226 0.37 12.05 17.61
CA ILE A 226 0.15 13.45 18.00
C ILE A 226 0.13 13.59 19.52
N GLN A 227 -0.61 12.71 20.21
CA GLN A 227 -0.68 12.73 21.68
C GLN A 227 0.69 12.46 22.31
N ALA A 228 1.43 11.47 21.80
CA ALA A 228 2.78 11.17 22.27
C ALA A 228 3.74 12.35 22.04
N ALA A 229 3.68 12.98 20.86
CA ALA A 229 4.50 14.15 20.53
C ALA A 229 4.17 15.33 21.44
N GLN A 230 2.90 15.60 21.73
CA GLN A 230 2.50 16.64 22.67
C GLN A 230 3.04 16.37 24.07
N LEU A 231 2.93 15.13 24.55
CA LEU A 231 3.40 14.75 25.87
C LEU A 231 4.92 14.92 26.01
N ILE A 232 5.68 14.54 24.98
CA ILE A 232 7.13 14.73 24.91
C ILE A 232 7.47 16.21 24.81
N LEU A 233 6.82 16.95 23.91
CA LEU A 233 7.12 18.36 23.66
C LEU A 233 6.79 19.21 24.89
N LEU A 234 5.65 19.02 25.55
CA LEU A 234 5.31 19.78 26.76
C LEU A 234 6.20 19.40 27.96
N ASN A 235 6.40 18.12 28.23
CA ASN A 235 7.15 17.71 29.42
C ASN A 235 8.66 17.88 29.28
N LEU A 236 9.18 18.01 28.05
CA LEU A 236 10.62 18.05 27.82
C LEU A 236 11.13 19.39 27.33
N LEU A 237 10.34 20.11 26.52
CA LEU A 237 10.73 21.44 26.06
C LEU A 237 10.80 22.43 27.21
N LEU A 238 9.87 22.36 28.18
CA LEU A 238 9.83 23.26 29.33
C LEU A 238 11.08 23.12 30.21
N PRO A 239 11.42 21.93 30.75
CA PRO A 239 12.64 21.77 31.55
C PRO A 239 13.92 22.11 30.79
N LEU A 240 13.98 21.80 29.49
CA LEU A 240 15.15 22.08 28.66
C LEU A 240 15.32 23.58 28.39
N LEU A 241 14.22 24.29 28.09
CA LEU A 241 14.22 25.76 28.00
C LEU A 241 14.56 26.40 29.35
N THR A 242 14.02 25.89 30.46
CA THR A 242 14.34 26.39 31.79
C THR A 242 15.82 26.21 32.13
N ALA A 243 16.39 25.04 31.81
CA ALA A 243 17.82 24.79 32.00
C ALA A 243 18.68 25.71 31.12
N LEU A 244 18.27 25.94 29.87
CA LEU A 244 18.97 26.81 28.93
C LEU A 244 18.91 28.28 29.36
N PHE A 245 17.74 28.77 29.79
CA PHE A 245 17.61 30.13 30.34
C PHE A 245 18.41 30.29 31.63
N GLY A 246 18.38 29.30 32.53
CA GLY A 246 19.20 29.31 33.74
C GLY A 246 20.69 29.43 33.43
N TYR A 247 21.17 28.71 32.42
CA TYR A 247 22.56 28.79 31.95
C TYR A 247 22.90 30.16 31.34
N VAL A 248 22.06 30.69 30.45
CA VAL A 248 22.28 32.00 29.82
C VAL A 248 22.28 33.14 30.85
N PHE A 249 21.34 33.15 31.79
CA PHE A 249 21.30 34.18 32.83
C PHE A 249 22.42 34.03 33.86
N GLY A 250 22.81 32.79 34.20
CA GLY A 250 23.94 32.53 35.10
C GLY A 250 25.28 33.02 34.53
N THR A 251 25.53 32.78 33.24
CA THR A 251 26.78 33.16 32.58
C THR A 251 26.96 34.67 32.43
N GLN A 252 25.89 35.44 32.21
CA GLN A 252 25.99 36.91 32.14
C GLN A 252 26.36 37.55 33.48
N ARG A 253 25.89 36.99 34.60
CA ARG A 253 26.14 37.55 35.94
C ARG A 253 27.59 37.36 36.38
N ASN A 254 28.22 36.23 36.01
CA ASN A 254 29.64 35.97 36.30
C ASN A 254 30.57 36.88 35.48
N ASN A 255 30.25 37.16 34.21
CA ASN A 255 31.04 38.09 33.39
C ASN A 255 30.98 39.55 33.90
N ALA A 256 29.82 39.98 34.42
CA ALA A 256 29.68 41.32 34.99
C ALA A 256 30.47 41.52 36.29
N ASN A 257 30.58 40.49 37.13
CA ASN A 257 31.40 40.55 38.34
C ASN A 257 32.90 40.45 38.06
N GLY A 258 33.31 39.73 37.01
CA GLY A 258 34.72 39.60 36.62
C GLY A 258 35.37 40.90 36.08
N GLN A 259 34.58 41.90 35.67
CA GLN A 259 35.09 43.22 35.27
C GLN A 259 35.25 44.21 36.44
N ARG A 260 34.79 43.85 37.65
CA ARG A 260 34.86 44.71 38.85
C ARG A 260 35.97 44.32 39.84
N SER A 261 36.73 43.26 39.55
CA SER A 261 37.97 42.89 40.26
C SER A 261 39.18 43.22 39.40
#